data_AF-A0A086T153-F1
#
_entry.id   AF-A0A086T153-F1
#
_cell.length_a   1.000
_cell.length_b   1.000
_cell.length_c   1.000
_cell.angle_alpha   90.00
_cell.angle_beta   90.00
_cell.angle_gamma   90.00
#
_symmetry.space_group_name_H-M   'P 1'
#
loop_
_entity.id
_entity.type
_entity.pdbx_description
1 polymer ?
#
loop_
_entity_poly.entity_id
_entity_poly.type
_entity_poly.pdbx_seq_one_letter_code
_entity_poly.pdbx_strand_id
1 'polypeptide(L)'
;MFTTRFVRSSPRLAAQLRAPQRRLASTDKTNNVFVEERRRIKEHSKETTELWRKICLYGVIPTIALAGANAWWLWKAHWEHWEHMPPLEDRTEYSYQNVRTKNYQWGDGDKTLFWNDSVNYHNKNKV
;
A
#
# COMPACT_ATOMS: atom_id res chain seq x y z
N MET A 1 49.40 -86.25 -39.29
CA MET A 1 49.13 -86.50 -37.86
C MET A 1 49.51 -85.24 -37.09
N PHE A 2 48.58 -84.74 -36.28
CA PHE A 2 48.60 -83.50 -35.51
C PHE A 2 49.81 -83.41 -34.54
N THR A 3 50.37 -82.22 -34.32
CA THR A 3 50.25 -81.50 -33.03
C THR A 3 50.37 -79.99 -33.22
N THR A 4 49.48 -79.28 -32.54
CA THR A 4 49.34 -77.83 -32.39
C THR A 4 50.29 -77.28 -31.34
N ARG A 5 50.73 -76.03 -31.47
CA ARG A 5 50.76 -75.09 -30.34
C ARG A 5 50.75 -73.63 -30.81
N PHE A 6 49.72 -72.94 -30.32
CA PHE A 6 49.30 -71.59 -30.64
C PHE A 6 50.24 -70.55 -30.03
N VAL A 7 50.59 -69.54 -30.83
CA VAL A 7 51.11 -68.25 -30.34
C VAL A 7 49.94 -67.54 -29.65
N ARG A 8 50.04 -67.37 -28.33
CA ARG A 8 49.06 -66.61 -27.55
C ARG A 8 49.35 -65.12 -27.77
N SER A 9 48.73 -64.53 -28.77
CA SER A 9 48.63 -63.08 -28.91
C SER A 9 47.74 -62.55 -27.78
N SER A 10 48.26 -61.63 -26.98
CA SER A 10 47.51 -60.96 -25.91
C SER A 10 46.37 -60.15 -26.52
N PRO A 11 45.08 -60.45 -26.24
CA PRO A 11 44.00 -59.56 -26.63
C PRO A 11 44.11 -58.27 -25.82
N ARG A 12 44.24 -57.18 -26.57
CA ARG A 12 44.27 -55.80 -26.07
C ARG A 12 43.06 -55.54 -25.16
N LEU A 13 43.36 -54.82 -24.07
CA LEU A 13 42.45 -54.03 -23.26
C LEU A 13 41.20 -53.59 -24.02
N ALA A 14 40.08 -54.25 -23.75
CA ALA A 14 38.75 -53.67 -23.92
C ALA A 14 38.16 -53.55 -22.51
N ALA A 15 38.72 -52.62 -21.73
CA ALA A 15 37.98 -52.06 -20.61
C ALA A 15 36.70 -51.48 -21.20
N GLN A 16 35.59 -52.20 -21.05
CA GLN A 16 34.26 -51.64 -21.26
C GLN A 16 34.10 -50.54 -20.22
N LEU A 17 34.60 -49.35 -20.55
CA LEU A 17 34.17 -48.11 -19.96
C LEU A 17 32.70 -47.97 -20.36
N ARG A 18 31.81 -48.61 -19.59
CA ARG A 18 30.47 -48.06 -19.42
C ARG A 18 30.69 -46.71 -18.76
N ALA A 19 30.91 -45.70 -19.59
CA ALA A 19 30.73 -44.33 -19.15
C ALA A 19 29.38 -44.30 -18.42
N PRO A 20 29.29 -43.80 -17.18
CA PRO A 20 27.99 -43.41 -16.69
C PRO A 20 27.54 -42.39 -17.73
N GLN A 21 26.59 -42.79 -18.57
CA GLN A 21 25.87 -41.86 -19.41
C GLN A 21 25.24 -40.92 -18.41
N ARG A 22 25.94 -39.81 -18.11
CA ARG A 22 25.38 -38.63 -17.50
C ARG A 22 24.32 -38.24 -18.51
N ARG A 23 23.14 -38.82 -18.35
CA ARG A 23 21.90 -38.25 -18.84
C ARG A 23 21.84 -36.94 -18.08
N LEU A 24 22.44 -35.91 -18.67
CA LEU A 24 21.98 -34.55 -18.47
C LEU A 24 20.54 -34.62 -18.94
N ALA A 25 19.63 -34.89 -18.00
CA ALA A 25 18.21 -34.72 -18.18
C ALA A 25 17.96 -33.22 -18.25
N SER A 26 18.45 -32.58 -19.32
CA SER A 26 18.17 -31.19 -19.64
C SER A 26 16.91 -31.11 -20.49
N THR A 27 15.87 -31.86 -20.13
CA THR A 27 14.52 -31.73 -20.69
C THR A 27 13.57 -32.50 -19.78
N ASP A 28 12.99 -31.87 -18.75
CA ASP A 28 11.66 -32.29 -18.28
C ASP A 28 10.97 -31.25 -17.39
N LYS A 29 9.94 -30.61 -17.97
CA LYS A 29 8.72 -30.02 -17.35
C LYS A 29 8.81 -28.88 -16.32
N THR A 30 9.97 -28.46 -15.82
CA THR A 30 10.05 -27.31 -14.88
C THR A 30 10.16 -25.94 -15.55
N ASN A 31 10.55 -25.88 -16.83
CA ASN A 31 10.70 -24.63 -17.58
C ASN A 31 9.38 -23.98 -18.05
N ASN A 32 8.22 -24.54 -17.69
CA ASN A 32 6.93 -23.97 -18.09
C ASN A 32 6.02 -23.59 -16.92
N VAL A 33 6.20 -24.16 -15.72
CA VAL A 33 5.30 -23.89 -14.58
C VAL A 33 5.45 -22.47 -14.07
N PHE A 34 6.68 -21.99 -13.86
CA PHE A 34 6.92 -20.62 -13.40
C PHE A 34 6.48 -19.56 -14.42
N VAL A 35 6.73 -19.82 -15.70
CA VAL A 35 6.31 -18.92 -16.80
C VAL A 35 4.79 -18.91 -16.95
N GLU A 36 4.14 -20.06 -16.84
CA GLU A 36 2.69 -20.21 -16.88
C GLU A 36 2.03 -19.57 -15.66
N GLU A 37 2.57 -19.77 -14.46
CA GLU A 37 2.11 -19.12 -13.23
C GLU A 37 2.21 -17.60 -13.35
N ARG A 38 3.35 -17.08 -13.84
CA ARG A 38 3.51 -15.63 -14.06
C ARG A 38 2.52 -15.10 -15.10
N ARG A 39 2.22 -15.88 -16.15
CA ARG A 39 1.19 -15.52 -17.14
C ARG A 39 -0.19 -15.48 -16.49
N ARG A 40 -0.54 -16.51 -15.70
CA ARG A 40 -1.81 -16.58 -14.96
C ARG A 40 -1.96 -15.41 -13.99
N ILE A 41 -0.92 -15.07 -13.24
CA ILE A 41 -0.93 -13.92 -12.32
C ILE A 41 -1.13 -12.63 -13.11
N LYS A 42 -0.47 -12.47 -14.27
CA LYS A 42 -0.61 -11.27 -15.11
C LYS A 42 -2.03 -11.15 -15.67
N GLU A 43 -2.62 -12.24 -16.14
CA GLU A 43 -4.01 -12.29 -16.64
C GLU A 43 -5.00 -11.99 -15.52
N HIS A 44 -4.89 -12.66 -14.38
CA HIS A 44 -5.72 -12.40 -13.21
C HIS A 44 -5.60 -10.94 -12.74
N SER A 45 -4.38 -10.41 -12.67
CA SER A 45 -4.14 -9.01 -12.26
C SER A 45 -4.81 -8.03 -13.21
N LYS A 46 -4.81 -8.30 -14.53
CA LYS A 46 -5.49 -7.46 -15.52
C LYS A 46 -7.00 -7.39 -15.24
N GLU A 47 -7.62 -8.53 -14.94
CA GLU A 47 -9.06 -8.60 -14.62
C GLU A 47 -9.37 -7.90 -13.30
N THR A 48 -8.58 -8.14 -12.26
CA THR A 48 -8.72 -7.49 -10.94
C THR A 48 -8.54 -5.98 -11.05
N THR A 49 -7.54 -5.49 -11.78
CA THR A 49 -7.34 -4.05 -12.01
C THR A 49 -8.52 -3.42 -12.73
N GLU A 50 -9.08 -4.08 -13.75
CA GLU A 50 -10.24 -3.56 -14.47
C GLU A 50 -11.50 -3.54 -13.59
N LEU A 51 -11.69 -4.55 -12.74
CA LEU A 51 -12.77 -4.57 -11.74
C LEU A 51 -12.65 -3.38 -10.78
N TRP A 52 -11.48 -3.18 -10.17
CA TRP A 52 -11.26 -2.07 -9.23
C TRP A 52 -11.39 -0.71 -9.91
N ARG A 53 -10.91 -0.56 -11.15
CA ARG A 53 -11.12 0.65 -11.94
C ARG A 53 -12.60 0.99 -12.07
N LYS A 54 -13.44 0.00 -12.37
CA LYS A 54 -14.91 0.18 -12.46
C LYS A 54 -15.52 0.53 -11.11
N ILE A 55 -15.11 -0.12 -10.02
CA ILE A 55 -15.61 0.20 -8.67
C ILE A 55 -15.23 1.64 -8.29
N CYS A 56 -13.99 2.06 -8.54
CA CYS A 56 -13.57 3.44 -8.28
C CYS A 56 -14.39 4.44 -9.11
N LEU A 57 -14.60 4.19 -10.39
CA LEU A 57 -15.30 5.14 -11.25
C LEU A 57 -16.82 5.15 -11.02
N TYR A 58 -17.44 4.00 -10.80
CA TYR A 58 -18.91 3.88 -10.75
C TYR A 58 -19.47 3.70 -9.35
N GLY A 59 -18.67 3.25 -8.39
CA GLY A 59 -19.06 3.18 -6.98
C GLY A 59 -18.59 4.42 -6.23
N VAL A 60 -17.27 4.64 -6.20
CA VAL A 60 -16.67 5.67 -5.34
C VAL A 60 -17.06 7.08 -5.76
N ILE A 61 -17.06 7.42 -7.06
CA ILE A 61 -17.42 8.76 -7.53
C ILE A 61 -18.85 9.15 -7.10
N PRO A 62 -19.91 8.35 -7.37
CA PRO A 62 -21.24 8.68 -6.88
C PRO A 62 -21.35 8.77 -5.36
N THR A 63 -20.67 7.88 -4.63
CA THR A 63 -20.68 7.93 -3.15
C THR A 63 -20.04 9.22 -2.63
N ILE A 64 -18.91 9.65 -3.20
CA ILE A 64 -18.27 10.91 -2.82
C ILE A 64 -19.16 12.10 -3.19
N ALA A 65 -19.84 12.07 -4.33
CA ALA A 65 -20.76 13.14 -4.72
C ALA A 65 -21.91 13.29 -3.71
N LEU A 66 -22.54 12.18 -3.31
CA LEU A 66 -23.61 12.18 -2.30
C LEU A 66 -23.11 12.62 -0.93
N ALA A 67 -21.98 12.09 -0.47
CA ALA A 67 -21.36 12.48 0.80
C ALA A 67 -20.96 13.96 0.80
N GLY A 68 -20.41 14.46 -0.32
CA GLY A 68 -20.05 15.85 -0.51
C GLY A 68 -21.26 16.79 -0.47
N ALA A 69 -22.37 16.41 -1.11
CA ALA A 69 -23.62 17.16 -1.03
C ALA A 69 -24.17 17.21 0.40
N ASN A 70 -24.13 16.09 1.13
CA ASN A 70 -24.53 16.07 2.53
C ASN A 70 -23.63 16.95 3.41
N ALA A 71 -22.31 16.82 3.28
CA ALA A 71 -21.35 17.63 4.02
C ALA A 71 -21.52 19.13 3.71
N TRP A 72 -21.80 19.49 2.46
CA TRP A 72 -22.07 20.88 2.07
C TRP A 72 -23.31 21.44 2.76
N TRP A 73 -24.39 20.67 2.85
CA TRP A 73 -25.59 21.09 3.60
C TRP A 73 -25.28 21.28 5.08
N LEU A 74 -24.61 20.32 5.73
CA LEU A 74 -24.23 20.44 7.14
C LEU A 74 -23.31 21.66 7.37
N TRP A 75 -22.38 21.91 6.44
CA TRP A 75 -21.50 23.09 6.48
C TRP A 75 -22.28 24.40 6.40
N LYS A 76 -23.25 24.51 5.47
CA LYS A 76 -24.15 25.67 5.36
C LYS A 76 -24.93 25.91 6.67
N ALA A 77 -25.52 24.85 7.22
CA ALA A 77 -26.29 24.93 8.47
C ALA A 77 -25.42 25.29 9.68
N HIS A 78 -24.18 24.79 9.73
CA HIS A 78 -23.23 25.14 10.77
C HIS A 78 -22.90 26.63 10.77
N TRP A 79 -22.64 27.22 9.59
CA TRP A 79 -22.35 28.65 9.48
C TRP A 79 -23.57 29.52 9.74
N GLU A 80 -24.76 29.10 9.31
CA GLU A 80 -26.00 29.78 9.67
C GLU A 80 -26.19 29.81 11.19
N HIS A 81 -25.97 28.68 11.89
CA HIS A 81 -25.99 28.66 13.35
C HIS A 81 -24.91 29.57 13.97
N TRP A 82 -23.71 29.57 13.39
CA TRP A 82 -22.59 30.38 13.86
C TRP A 82 -22.88 31.88 13.76
N GLU A 83 -23.53 32.35 12.69
CA GLU A 83 -23.92 33.75 12.48
C GLU A 83 -24.91 34.26 13.54
N HIS A 84 -25.72 33.37 14.13
CA HIS A 84 -26.67 33.71 15.19
C HIS A 84 -26.07 33.67 16.60
N MET A 85 -24.83 33.20 16.76
CA MET A 85 -24.19 33.16 18.06
C MET A 85 -23.65 34.53 18.48
N PRO A 86 -23.56 34.82 19.80
CA PRO A 86 -22.96 36.06 20.29
C PRO A 86 -21.52 36.27 19.76
N PRO A 87 -21.05 37.52 19.67
CA PRO A 87 -19.65 37.83 19.36
C PRO A 87 -18.69 37.07 20.27
N LEU A 88 -17.50 36.74 19.78
CA LEU A 88 -16.54 35.91 20.52
C LEU A 88 -16.09 36.55 21.84
N GLU A 89 -15.93 37.89 21.88
CA GLU A 89 -15.57 38.60 23.10
C GLU A 89 -16.60 38.49 24.24
N ASP A 90 -17.87 38.33 23.87
CA ASP A 90 -19.01 38.26 24.78
C ASP A 90 -19.27 36.84 25.30
N ARG A 91 -18.65 35.84 24.67
CA ARG A 91 -18.79 34.44 25.10
C ARG A 91 -18.03 34.23 26.42
N THR A 92 -18.65 33.46 27.31
CA THR A 92 -18.05 33.08 28.58
C THR A 92 -16.91 32.10 28.33
N GLU A 93 -15.69 32.53 28.64
CA GLU A 93 -14.51 31.67 28.69
C GLU A 93 -14.40 31.09 30.10
N TYR A 94 -14.32 29.76 30.19
CA TYR A 94 -14.18 29.08 31.49
C TYR A 94 -12.71 28.84 31.83
N SER A 95 -12.39 28.71 33.12
CA SER A 95 -11.00 28.57 33.61
C SER A 95 -10.22 27.35 33.09
N TYR A 96 -10.93 26.32 32.61
CA TYR A 96 -10.33 25.14 31.99
C TYR A 96 -10.12 25.27 30.47
N GLN A 97 -10.62 26.34 29.85
CA GLN A 97 -10.42 26.64 28.44
C GLN A 97 -9.17 27.50 28.27
N ASN A 98 -8.54 27.41 27.09
CA ASN A 98 -7.35 28.19 26.71
C ASN A 98 -6.24 28.27 27.78
N VAL A 99 -6.07 27.23 28.59
CA VAL A 99 -5.01 27.18 29.60
C VAL A 99 -3.64 27.26 28.92
N ARG A 100 -2.76 28.14 29.43
CA ARG A 100 -1.36 28.28 29.01
C ARG A 100 -0.46 28.26 30.24
N THR A 101 0.16 27.11 30.52
CA THR A 101 1.18 27.00 31.58
C THR A 101 2.54 27.51 31.11
N LYS A 102 2.80 27.43 29.80
CA LYS A 102 3.94 28.00 29.11
C LYS A 102 3.50 28.48 27.74
N ASN A 103 4.03 29.62 27.32
CA ASN A 103 3.79 30.15 25.98
C ASN A 103 4.32 29.20 24.90
N TYR A 104 3.64 29.17 23.76
CA TYR A 104 4.16 28.51 22.56
C TYR A 104 5.47 29.16 22.10
N GLN A 105 6.29 28.39 21.39
CA GLN A 105 7.63 28.82 20.96
C GLN A 105 7.61 29.63 19.65
N TRP A 106 6.43 30.02 19.17
CA TRP A 106 6.24 30.73 17.90
C TRP A 106 5.18 31.83 18.04
N GLY A 107 5.18 32.74 17.08
CA GLY A 107 4.21 33.83 17.00
C GLY A 107 4.22 34.69 18.26
N ASP A 108 3.04 34.97 18.79
CA ASP A 108 2.81 35.71 20.04
C ASP A 108 2.84 34.81 21.29
N GLY A 109 3.11 33.52 21.11
CA GLY A 109 3.16 32.53 22.17
C GLY A 109 1.81 32.04 22.68
N ASP A 110 0.70 32.43 22.05
CA ASP A 110 -0.65 32.17 22.57
C ASP A 110 -1.53 31.35 21.63
N LYS A 111 -1.38 31.60 20.32
CA LYS A 111 -2.16 30.95 19.26
C LYS A 111 -1.55 29.62 18.85
N THR A 112 -2.42 28.62 18.69
CA THR A 112 -2.03 27.29 18.18
C THR A 112 -1.75 27.35 16.67
N LEU A 113 -1.17 26.27 16.12
CA LEU A 113 -0.87 26.20 14.68
C LEU A 113 -2.12 26.30 13.78
N PHE A 114 -3.27 25.85 14.28
CA PHE A 114 -4.56 25.88 13.58
C PHE A 114 -5.53 26.88 14.21
N TRP A 115 -5.00 27.93 14.84
CA TRP A 115 -5.80 28.99 15.41
C TRP A 115 -6.46 29.83 14.32
N ASN A 116 -7.76 30.06 14.46
CA ASN A 116 -8.51 30.95 13.57
C ASN A 116 -9.24 32.01 14.40
N ASP A 117 -8.85 33.28 14.23
CA ASP A 117 -9.42 34.43 14.93
C ASP A 117 -10.94 34.61 14.69
N SER A 118 -11.50 34.02 13.64
CA SER A 118 -12.95 34.07 13.38
C SER A 118 -13.77 33.12 14.26
N VAL A 119 -13.13 32.12 14.89
CA VAL A 119 -13.81 31.11 15.72
C VAL A 119 -13.13 30.86 17.07
N ASN A 120 -11.91 31.36 17.24
CA ASN A 120 -11.12 31.22 18.45
C ASN A 120 -10.81 32.59 19.02
N TYR A 121 -11.02 32.72 20.32
CA TYR A 121 -10.73 33.92 21.09
C TYR A 121 -10.17 33.50 22.44
N HIS A 122 -9.18 34.24 22.93
CA HIS A 122 -8.61 34.04 24.26
C HIS A 122 -8.48 35.39 24.94
N ASN A 123 -9.14 35.54 26.10
CA ASN A 123 -9.01 36.72 26.93
C ASN A 123 -8.09 36.43 28.11
N LYS A 124 -6.84 36.89 28.00
CA LYS A 124 -5.80 36.74 29.04
C LYS A 124 -6.17 37.39 30.39
N ASN A 125 -7.14 38.30 30.41
CA ASN A 125 -7.56 39.05 31.59
C ASN A 125 -8.84 38.48 32.24
N LYS A 126 -9.52 37.51 31.61
CA LYS A 126 -10.67 36.83 32.21
C LYS A 126 -10.15 35.65 33.04
N VAL A 127 -10.46 35.68 34.34
CA VAL A 127 -10.10 34.65 35.33
C VAL A 127 -11.27 33.71 35.53
#